data_AF-A0A6I9S046-F1
#
_entry.id   AF-A0A6I9S046-F1
#
_cell.length_a   1.000
_cell.length_b   1.000
_cell.length_c   1.000
_cell.angle_alpha   90.00
_cell.angle_beta   90.00
_cell.angle_gamma   90.00
#
_symmetry.space_group_name_H-M   'P 1'
#
loop_
_entity.id
_entity.type
_entity.pdbx_description
1 polymer ?
#
loop_
_entity_poly.entity_id
_entity_poly.type
_entity_poly.pdbx_seq_one_letter_code
_entity_poly.pdbx_strand_id
1 'polypeptide(L)'
;MAAAAESGSSSESVVAGPPPSAARGGGAGEVSQWVEYAVQQALDLKKTLGDATDAAFGAAESSLVHAVSASKSSLQEARGMMEWVKGQYTVGEELVFGKIKEGVIVAASHPSLSLGIAGTAGLVLFKRPRRFVIWNVRRIFVSNESLLSDAQAKVNELRQSVNLVKNESKKLEERALKAEEEMREGRMKLIEEGRGIRNELRYVNKIEKKAADLKDVINELPIGEASRYRSEVSTLVSQVKKEKKALSGAFSKIINYGIPM
;
A
#
# COMPACT_ATOMS: atom_id res chain seq x y z
N MET A 1 -24.69 49.85 -9.05
CA MET A 1 -25.00 49.11 -7.80
C MET A 1 -24.34 47.75 -7.94
N ALA A 2 -23.07 47.59 -7.55
CA ALA A 2 -22.57 47.31 -6.19
C ALA A 2 -23.06 45.93 -5.69
N ALA A 3 -22.28 44.97 -5.20
CA ALA A 3 -20.88 44.85 -4.78
C ALA A 3 -20.50 43.34 -4.84
N ALA A 4 -19.33 42.95 -5.35
CA ALA A 4 -18.12 42.52 -4.61
C ALA A 4 -18.33 41.44 -3.51
N ALA A 5 -17.69 40.27 -3.69
CA ALA A 5 -16.92 39.58 -2.64
C ALA A 5 -16.11 38.43 -3.26
N GLU A 6 -14.82 38.69 -3.43
CA GLU A 6 -13.75 37.73 -3.58
C GLU A 6 -13.50 37.03 -2.23
N SER A 7 -13.27 35.71 -2.21
CA SER A 7 -12.61 35.06 -1.09
C SER A 7 -11.97 33.76 -1.57
N GLY A 8 -10.65 33.81 -1.74
CA GLY A 8 -9.83 32.63 -1.60
C GLY A 8 -9.79 32.18 -0.15
N SER A 9 -9.72 30.88 0.08
CA SER A 9 -9.14 30.35 1.30
C SER A 9 -8.58 28.96 1.03
N SER A 10 -7.28 28.89 1.29
CA SER A 10 -6.41 27.73 1.22
C SER A 10 -6.97 26.56 2.02
N SER A 11 -7.06 25.39 1.38
CA SER A 11 -7.30 24.12 2.09
C SER A 11 -6.00 23.72 2.78
N GLU A 12 -5.85 24.16 4.02
CA GLU A 12 -4.82 23.75 4.96
C GLU A 12 -5.00 22.26 5.27
N SER A 13 -4.13 21.41 4.71
CA SER A 13 -4.06 20.00 5.06
C SER A 13 -3.50 19.87 6.48
N VAL A 14 -4.39 19.67 7.45
CA VAL A 14 -4.01 19.24 8.82
C VAL A 14 -3.53 17.79 8.74
N VAL A 15 -2.27 17.62 8.33
CA VAL A 15 -1.49 16.44 8.67
C VAL A 15 -1.19 16.56 10.15
N ALA A 16 -1.89 15.78 10.96
CA ALA A 16 -1.54 15.58 12.36
C ALA A 16 -0.17 14.89 12.40
N GLY A 17 0.88 15.68 12.65
CA GLY A 17 2.20 15.18 13.00
C GLY A 17 2.18 14.45 14.35
N PRO A 18 3.10 13.50 14.58
CA PRO A 18 3.15 12.72 15.82
C PRO A 18 3.72 13.56 16.97
N PRO A 19 3.19 13.47 18.20
CA PRO A 19 3.83 14.06 19.36
C PRO A 19 4.86 13.09 19.99
N PRO A 20 5.75 13.63 20.87
CA PRO A 20 7.16 13.29 20.88
C PRO A 20 7.54 12.26 21.94
N SER A 21 8.73 11.69 21.77
CA SER A 21 9.41 10.84 22.73
C SER A 21 9.66 11.52 24.08
N ALA A 22 9.27 10.86 25.17
CA ALA A 22 9.93 10.99 26.47
C ALA A 22 10.15 9.59 27.05
N ALA A 23 11.42 9.26 27.24
CA ALA A 23 11.90 8.03 27.83
C ALA A 23 11.47 7.91 29.31
N ARG A 24 11.27 6.66 29.80
CA ARG A 24 12.15 5.98 30.78
C ARG A 24 11.38 5.01 31.70
N GLY A 25 11.79 3.73 31.68
CA GLY A 25 11.65 2.81 32.82
C GLY A 25 10.50 1.81 32.70
N GLY A 26 10.85 0.53 32.52
CA GLY A 26 9.91 -0.54 32.22
C GLY A 26 8.88 -0.85 33.32
N GLY A 27 7.75 -1.38 32.85
CA GLY A 27 6.82 -2.17 33.65
C GLY A 27 5.85 -2.85 32.69
N ALA A 28 5.86 -4.19 32.64
CA ALA A 28 4.98 -5.01 31.80
C ALA A 28 3.47 -4.71 31.97
N GLY A 29 3.08 -3.90 32.97
CA GLY A 29 1.71 -3.45 33.20
C GLY A 29 1.20 -2.36 32.25
N GLU A 30 2.04 -1.45 31.75
CA GLU A 30 1.59 -0.35 30.87
C GLU A 30 1.25 -0.86 29.46
N VAL A 31 2.05 -1.84 28.99
CA VAL A 31 1.76 -2.58 27.74
C VAL A 31 0.50 -3.43 27.91
N SER A 32 0.28 -4.03 29.09
CA SER A 32 -0.93 -4.84 29.34
C SER A 32 -2.20 -3.99 29.33
N GLN A 33 -2.17 -2.78 29.92
CA GLN A 33 -3.32 -1.85 29.88
C GLN A 33 -3.63 -1.33 28.48
N TRP A 34 -2.61 -1.07 27.66
CA TRP A 34 -2.82 -0.63 26.28
C TRP A 34 -3.35 -1.76 25.38
N VAL A 35 -2.90 -2.99 25.61
CA VAL A 35 -3.43 -4.18 24.95
C VAL A 35 -4.88 -4.44 25.35
N GLU A 36 -5.21 -4.32 26.63
CA GLU A 36 -6.59 -4.51 27.13
C GLU A 36 -7.54 -3.43 26.58
N TYR A 37 -7.09 -2.17 26.54
CA TYR A 37 -7.80 -1.06 25.90
C TYR A 37 -8.02 -1.27 24.39
N ALA A 38 -6.99 -1.72 23.67
CA ALA A 38 -7.08 -2.00 22.24
C ALA A 38 -8.02 -3.17 21.92
N VAL A 39 -8.06 -4.19 22.79
CA VAL A 39 -8.99 -5.32 22.68
C VAL A 39 -10.43 -4.87 22.93
N GLN A 40 -10.67 -4.00 23.91
CA GLN A 40 -11.99 -3.45 24.18
C GLN A 40 -12.49 -2.57 23.02
N GLN A 41 -11.63 -1.73 22.46
CA GLN A 41 -11.96 -0.90 21.31
C GLN A 41 -12.25 -1.74 20.04
N ALA A 42 -11.54 -2.86 19.86
CA ALA A 42 -11.82 -3.80 18.78
C ALA A 42 -13.16 -4.54 18.96
N LEU A 43 -13.54 -4.86 20.21
CA LEU A 43 -14.83 -5.49 20.52
C LEU A 43 -16.00 -4.55 20.29
N ASP A 44 -15.87 -3.27 20.65
CA ASP A 44 -16.91 -2.26 20.43
C ASP A 44 -17.04 -1.91 18.94
N LEU A 45 -15.93 -1.86 18.20
CA LEU A 45 -15.96 -1.71 16.74
C LEU A 45 -16.63 -2.91 16.06
N LYS A 46 -16.38 -4.13 16.54
CA LYS A 46 -17.04 -5.33 16.01
C LYS A 46 -18.55 -5.31 16.28
N LYS A 47 -18.97 -4.86 17.46
CA LYS A 47 -20.39 -4.73 17.82
C LYS A 47 -21.10 -3.68 16.98
N THR A 48 -20.51 -2.49 16.88
CA THR A 48 -21.08 -1.39 16.08
C THR A 48 -21.12 -1.70 14.59
N LEU A 49 -20.13 -2.43 14.06
CA LEU A 49 -20.21 -2.94 12.68
C LEU A 49 -21.36 -3.94 12.53
N GLY A 50 -21.52 -4.87 13.49
CA GLY A 50 -22.63 -5.84 13.50
C GLY A 50 -23.99 -5.16 13.48
N ASP A 51 -24.20 -4.22 14.40
CA ASP A 51 -25.46 -3.47 14.52
C ASP A 51 -25.72 -2.61 13.26
N ALA A 52 -24.68 -2.02 12.66
CA ALA A 52 -24.80 -1.27 11.42
C ALA A 52 -25.11 -2.18 10.21
N THR A 53 -24.55 -3.39 10.15
CA THR A 53 -24.85 -4.36 9.09
C THR A 53 -26.28 -4.89 9.19
N ASP A 54 -26.77 -5.16 10.40
CA ASP A 54 -28.14 -5.63 10.62
C ASP A 54 -29.16 -4.51 10.33
N ALA A 55 -28.85 -3.26 10.70
CA ALA A 55 -29.68 -2.10 10.34
C ALA A 55 -29.71 -1.85 8.83
N ALA A 56 -28.58 -2.00 8.13
CA ALA A 56 -28.52 -1.87 6.68
C ALA A 56 -29.29 -3.01 5.98
N PHE A 57 -29.25 -4.23 6.52
CA PHE A 57 -30.01 -5.35 6.00
C PHE A 57 -31.52 -5.16 6.18
N GLY A 58 -31.96 -4.69 7.35
CA GLY A 58 -33.37 -4.34 7.59
C GLY A 58 -33.87 -3.17 6.74
N ALA A 59 -33.01 -2.17 6.48
CA ALA A 59 -33.31 -1.07 5.55
C ALA A 59 -33.41 -1.56 4.10
N ALA A 60 -32.59 -2.52 3.70
CA ALA A 60 -32.64 -3.15 2.38
C ALA A 60 -33.89 -4.03 2.19
N GLU A 61 -34.28 -4.82 3.21
CA GLU A 61 -35.52 -5.61 3.15
C GLU A 61 -36.75 -4.71 3.08
N SER A 62 -36.83 -3.66 3.90
CA SER A 62 -37.98 -2.74 3.89
C SER A 62 -38.10 -1.96 2.58
N SER A 63 -36.97 -1.54 2.00
CA SER A 63 -36.96 -0.91 0.67
C SER A 63 -37.28 -1.90 -0.46
N LEU A 64 -36.90 -3.17 -0.34
CA LEU A 64 -37.34 -4.23 -1.27
C LEU A 64 -38.84 -4.50 -1.16
N VAL A 65 -39.39 -4.61 0.05
CA VAL A 65 -40.83 -4.79 0.25
C VAL A 65 -41.61 -3.60 -0.29
N HIS A 66 -41.11 -2.38 -0.08
CA HIS A 66 -41.69 -1.16 -0.62
C HIS A 66 -41.61 -1.12 -2.15
N ALA A 67 -40.47 -1.45 -2.75
CA ALA A 67 -40.28 -1.51 -4.21
C ALA A 67 -41.12 -2.61 -4.88
N VAL A 68 -41.22 -3.79 -4.26
CA VAL A 68 -42.04 -4.92 -4.73
C VAL A 68 -43.53 -4.58 -4.63
N SER A 69 -43.96 -3.87 -3.59
CA SER A 69 -45.35 -3.41 -3.45
C SER A 69 -45.72 -2.33 -4.47
N ALA A 70 -44.80 -1.39 -4.75
CA ALA A 70 -44.97 -0.37 -5.80
C ALA A 70 -44.93 -0.97 -7.23
N SER A 71 -44.19 -2.06 -7.45
CA SER A 71 -44.08 -2.75 -8.74
C SER A 71 -45.29 -3.62 -9.09
N LYS A 72 -46.20 -3.87 -8.15
CA LYS A 72 -47.34 -4.78 -8.35
C LYS A 72 -48.38 -4.19 -9.32
N SER A 73 -48.56 -2.87 -9.34
CA SER A 73 -49.46 -2.18 -10.27
C SER A 73 -48.90 -2.14 -11.70
N SER A 74 -47.59 -1.88 -11.86
CA SER A 74 -46.92 -1.86 -13.17
C SER A 74 -46.81 -3.27 -13.79
N LEU A 75 -46.70 -4.32 -12.97
CA LEU A 75 -46.71 -5.71 -13.44
C LEU A 75 -48.08 -6.19 -13.91
N GLN A 76 -49.19 -5.62 -13.38
CA GLN A 76 -50.53 -5.97 -13.88
C GLN A 76 -50.82 -5.34 -15.24
N GLU A 77 -50.38 -4.10 -15.47
CA GLU A 77 -50.46 -3.44 -16.78
C GLU A 77 -49.61 -4.16 -17.83
N ALA A 78 -48.38 -4.56 -17.46
CA ALA A 78 -47.51 -5.35 -18.33
C ALA A 78 -48.09 -6.75 -18.66
N ARG A 79 -48.78 -7.40 -17.71
CA ARG A 79 -49.52 -8.65 -17.98
C ARG A 79 -50.66 -8.46 -18.96
N GLY A 80 -51.43 -7.38 -18.84
CA GLY A 80 -52.51 -7.07 -19.78
C GLY A 80 -52.00 -6.84 -21.21
N MET A 81 -50.88 -6.12 -21.35
CA MET A 81 -50.26 -5.90 -22.66
C MET A 81 -49.64 -7.19 -23.23
N MET A 82 -49.11 -8.07 -22.38
CA MET A 82 -48.60 -9.38 -22.81
C MET A 82 -49.71 -10.33 -23.29
N GLU A 83 -50.87 -10.34 -22.62
CA GLU A 83 -52.06 -11.08 -23.08
C GLU A 83 -52.59 -10.52 -24.41
N TRP A 84 -52.60 -9.20 -24.59
CA TRP A 84 -52.97 -8.56 -25.87
C TRP A 84 -51.99 -8.90 -27.00
N VAL A 85 -50.68 -8.83 -26.75
CA VAL A 85 -49.64 -9.22 -27.71
C VAL A 85 -49.72 -10.69 -28.05
N LYS A 86 -50.03 -11.56 -27.08
CA LYS A 86 -50.24 -13.00 -27.31
C LYS A 86 -51.47 -13.25 -28.19
N GLY A 87 -52.55 -12.49 -28.00
CA GLY A 87 -53.73 -12.52 -28.88
C GLY A 87 -53.39 -12.09 -30.32
N GLN A 88 -52.56 -11.07 -30.50
CA GLN A 88 -52.12 -10.63 -31.84
C GLN A 88 -51.12 -11.60 -32.49
N TYR A 89 -50.25 -12.25 -31.70
CA TYR A 89 -49.31 -13.25 -32.19
C TYR A 89 -50.00 -14.55 -32.63
N THR A 90 -50.99 -15.02 -31.89
CA THR A 90 -51.72 -16.26 -32.22
C THR A 90 -52.50 -16.14 -33.53
N VAL A 91 -53.12 -14.98 -33.80
CA VAL A 91 -53.78 -14.70 -35.08
C VAL A 91 -52.77 -14.63 -36.25
N GLY A 92 -51.60 -14.05 -36.01
CA GLY A 92 -50.51 -14.06 -37.00
C GLY A 92 -49.92 -15.46 -37.22
N GLU A 93 -49.81 -16.26 -36.16
CA GLU A 93 -49.31 -17.63 -36.19
C GLU A 93 -50.23 -18.55 -36.99
N GLU A 94 -51.56 -18.45 -36.81
CA GLU A 94 -52.52 -19.24 -37.61
C GLU A 94 -52.50 -18.87 -39.10
N LEU A 95 -52.33 -17.58 -39.42
CA LEU A 95 -52.22 -17.11 -40.81
C LEU A 95 -50.92 -17.59 -41.47
N VAL A 96 -49.80 -17.55 -40.73
CA VAL A 96 -48.47 -17.95 -41.22
C VAL A 96 -48.37 -19.48 -41.31
N PHE A 97 -48.86 -20.25 -40.34
CA PHE A 97 -48.93 -21.71 -40.43
C PHE A 97 -49.89 -22.18 -41.53
N GLY A 98 -50.99 -21.45 -41.76
CA GLY A 98 -51.90 -21.69 -42.89
C GLY A 98 -51.17 -21.56 -44.23
N LYS A 99 -50.42 -20.46 -44.43
CA LYS A 99 -49.63 -20.25 -45.64
C LYS A 99 -48.42 -21.16 -45.77
N ILE A 100 -47.80 -21.56 -44.65
CA ILE A 100 -46.73 -22.57 -44.65
C ILE A 100 -47.30 -23.94 -45.02
N LYS A 101 -48.49 -24.32 -44.57
CA LYS A 101 -49.12 -25.59 -44.99
C LYS A 101 -49.45 -25.61 -46.48
N GLU A 102 -50.00 -24.53 -47.03
CA GLU A 102 -50.16 -24.38 -48.49
C GLU A 102 -48.80 -24.39 -49.19
N GLY A 103 -47.81 -23.67 -48.66
CA GLY A 103 -46.45 -23.61 -49.19
C GLY A 103 -45.69 -24.94 -49.12
N VAL A 104 -45.96 -25.80 -48.14
CA VAL A 104 -45.38 -27.15 -48.01
C VAL A 104 -45.99 -28.10 -49.04
N ILE A 105 -47.29 -27.96 -49.33
CA ILE A 105 -47.96 -28.71 -50.41
C ILE A 105 -47.40 -28.27 -51.78
N VAL A 106 -47.06 -26.99 -51.96
CA VAL A 106 -46.42 -26.46 -53.18
C VAL A 106 -44.90 -26.72 -53.24
N ALA A 107 -44.21 -26.83 -52.11
CA ALA A 107 -42.78 -27.14 -52.05
C ALA A 107 -42.49 -28.63 -52.32
N ALA A 108 -43.44 -29.52 -52.04
CA ALA A 108 -43.36 -30.93 -52.41
C ALA A 108 -43.23 -31.14 -53.94
N SER A 109 -43.68 -30.17 -54.75
CA SER A 109 -43.52 -30.20 -56.21
C SER A 109 -42.13 -29.79 -56.73
N HIS A 110 -41.28 -29.10 -55.95
CA HIS A 110 -39.96 -28.63 -56.40
C HIS A 110 -38.84 -28.78 -55.34
N PRO A 111 -38.25 -29.98 -55.18
CA PRO A 111 -37.31 -30.30 -54.10
C PRO A 111 -35.94 -29.59 -54.15
N SER A 112 -35.42 -29.26 -55.34
CA SER A 112 -34.05 -28.73 -55.51
C SER A 112 -33.90 -27.26 -55.11
N LEU A 113 -34.93 -26.43 -55.29
CA LEU A 113 -34.93 -25.01 -54.91
C LEU A 113 -35.17 -24.82 -53.40
N SER A 114 -35.94 -25.72 -52.78
CA SER A 114 -36.26 -25.65 -51.35
C SER A 114 -35.01 -25.83 -50.47
N LEU A 115 -34.07 -26.69 -50.87
CA LEU A 115 -32.85 -26.94 -50.10
C LEU A 115 -31.93 -25.71 -50.00
N GLY A 116 -31.81 -24.93 -51.08
CA GLY A 116 -30.98 -23.72 -51.11
C GLY A 116 -31.58 -22.56 -50.31
N ILE A 117 -32.90 -22.39 -50.39
CA ILE A 117 -33.62 -21.36 -49.63
C ILE A 117 -33.68 -21.72 -48.15
N ALA A 118 -33.95 -22.98 -47.81
CA ALA A 118 -33.91 -23.47 -46.42
C ALA A 118 -32.52 -23.37 -45.79
N GLY A 119 -31.45 -23.63 -46.56
CA GLY A 119 -30.07 -23.51 -46.07
C GLY A 119 -29.65 -22.07 -45.75
N THR A 120 -29.97 -21.11 -46.63
CA THR A 120 -29.66 -19.68 -46.42
C THR A 120 -30.52 -19.06 -45.32
N ALA A 121 -31.82 -19.38 -45.28
CA ALA A 121 -32.70 -19.01 -44.18
C ALA A 121 -32.22 -19.63 -42.86
N GLY A 122 -31.73 -20.87 -42.89
CA GLY A 122 -31.15 -21.55 -41.74
C GLY A 122 -29.92 -20.84 -41.18
N LEU A 123 -28.99 -20.39 -42.04
CA LEU A 123 -27.79 -19.68 -41.61
C LEU A 123 -28.11 -18.32 -40.94
N VAL A 124 -29.16 -17.64 -41.42
CA VAL A 124 -29.58 -16.31 -40.93
C VAL A 124 -30.45 -16.40 -39.67
N LEU A 125 -31.39 -17.34 -39.63
CA LEU A 125 -32.36 -17.48 -38.54
C LEU A 125 -31.80 -18.27 -37.35
N PHE A 126 -30.91 -19.25 -37.55
CA PHE A 126 -30.32 -19.99 -36.44
C PHE A 126 -29.14 -19.22 -35.80
N LYS A 127 -29.30 -18.88 -34.52
CA LYS A 127 -28.36 -18.06 -33.73
C LYS A 127 -26.94 -18.65 -33.61
N ARG A 128 -26.79 -19.98 -33.67
CA ARG A 128 -25.51 -20.68 -33.50
C ARG A 128 -24.61 -20.65 -34.76
N PRO A 129 -25.08 -21.04 -35.96
CA PRO A 129 -24.25 -20.97 -37.18
C PRO A 129 -23.86 -19.53 -37.54
N ARG A 130 -24.74 -18.55 -37.32
CA ARG A 130 -24.40 -17.12 -37.50
C ARG A 130 -23.19 -16.68 -36.65
N ARG A 131 -23.16 -17.07 -35.36
CA ARG A 131 -22.02 -16.76 -34.47
C ARG A 131 -20.73 -17.44 -34.91
N PHE A 132 -20.83 -18.69 -35.36
CA PHE A 132 -19.68 -19.46 -35.82
C PHE A 132 -19.00 -18.77 -37.01
N VAL A 133 -19.76 -18.34 -38.02
CA VAL A 133 -19.21 -17.65 -39.20
C VAL A 133 -18.57 -16.32 -38.82
N ILE A 134 -19.24 -15.49 -38.01
CA ILE A 134 -18.68 -14.19 -37.58
C ILE A 134 -17.38 -14.38 -36.79
N TRP A 135 -17.35 -15.36 -35.89
CA TRP A 135 -16.16 -15.67 -35.09
C TRP A 135 -15.00 -16.14 -35.96
N ASN A 136 -15.26 -17.05 -36.90
CA ASN A 136 -14.22 -17.61 -37.75
C ASN A 136 -13.69 -16.58 -38.76
N VAL A 137 -14.56 -15.77 -39.35
CA VAL A 137 -14.20 -14.67 -40.26
C VAL A 137 -13.39 -13.62 -39.50
N ARG A 138 -13.84 -13.18 -38.31
CA ARG A 138 -13.08 -12.21 -37.51
C ARG A 138 -11.69 -12.73 -37.12
N ARG A 139 -11.53 -14.04 -36.89
CA ARG A 139 -10.23 -14.67 -36.61
C ARG A 139 -9.30 -14.67 -37.83
N ILE A 140 -9.85 -14.86 -39.02
CA ILE A 140 -9.08 -14.91 -40.28
C ILE A 140 -8.69 -13.50 -40.75
N PHE A 141 -9.51 -12.48 -40.46
CA PHE A 141 -9.26 -11.08 -40.85
C PHE A 141 -8.35 -10.30 -39.88
N VAL A 142 -7.95 -10.87 -38.73
CA VAL A 142 -6.78 -10.36 -38.01
C VAL A 142 -5.56 -10.70 -38.85
N SER A 143 -5.04 -9.73 -39.60
CA SER A 143 -3.90 -9.95 -40.49
C SER A 143 -2.68 -10.34 -39.67
N ASN A 144 -1.96 -11.37 -40.11
CA ASN A 144 -0.68 -11.77 -39.50
C ASN A 144 0.29 -10.59 -39.39
N GLU A 145 0.21 -9.64 -40.32
CA GLU A 145 1.01 -8.40 -40.34
C GLU A 145 0.75 -7.49 -39.14
N SER A 146 -0.52 -7.36 -38.70
CA SER A 146 -0.86 -6.55 -37.52
C SER A 146 -0.40 -7.19 -36.21
N LEU A 147 -0.38 -8.52 -36.14
CA LEU A 147 0.16 -9.25 -34.99
C LEU A 147 1.69 -9.17 -34.96
N LEU A 148 2.35 -9.23 -36.12
CA LEU A 148 3.79 -9.07 -36.23
C LEU A 148 4.25 -7.64 -35.91
N SER A 149 3.51 -6.62 -36.34
CA SER A 149 3.83 -5.23 -36.01
C SER A 149 3.62 -4.92 -34.53
N ASP A 150 2.56 -5.43 -33.91
CA ASP A 150 2.33 -5.33 -32.46
C ASP A 150 3.42 -6.10 -31.68
N ALA A 151 3.77 -7.30 -32.11
CA ALA A 151 4.87 -8.06 -31.50
C ALA A 151 6.22 -7.33 -31.63
N GLN A 152 6.52 -6.74 -32.80
CA GLN A 152 7.73 -5.96 -33.02
C GLN A 152 7.75 -4.67 -32.18
N ALA A 153 6.61 -3.99 -32.06
CA ALA A 153 6.47 -2.83 -31.19
C ALA A 153 6.76 -3.19 -29.73
N LYS A 154 6.18 -4.28 -29.21
CA LYS A 154 6.43 -4.79 -27.86
C LYS A 154 7.89 -5.19 -27.64
N VAL A 155 8.53 -5.82 -28.61
CA VAL A 155 9.97 -6.16 -28.52
C VAL A 155 10.84 -4.90 -28.49
N ASN A 156 10.49 -3.87 -29.28
CA ASN A 156 11.21 -2.60 -29.27
C ASN A 156 11.03 -1.85 -27.95
N GLU A 157 9.81 -1.79 -27.42
CA GLU A 157 9.51 -1.23 -26.11
C GLU A 157 10.29 -1.96 -25.01
N LEU A 158 10.32 -3.30 -25.04
CA LEU A 158 11.09 -4.11 -24.10
C LEU A 158 12.59 -3.85 -24.23
N ARG A 159 13.12 -3.70 -25.44
CA ARG A 159 14.53 -3.34 -25.65
C ARG A 159 14.84 -1.97 -25.05
N GLN A 160 13.94 -1.00 -25.19
CA GLN A 160 14.10 0.33 -24.59
C GLN A 160 14.07 0.26 -23.06
N SER A 161 13.14 -0.48 -22.47
CA SER A 161 13.05 -0.63 -21.01
C SER A 161 14.25 -1.38 -20.44
N VAL A 162 14.73 -2.43 -21.11
CA VAL A 162 15.97 -3.13 -20.72
C VAL A 162 17.18 -2.19 -20.77
N ASN A 163 17.29 -1.36 -21.81
CA ASN A 163 18.39 -0.40 -21.91
C ASN A 163 18.32 0.68 -20.82
N LEU A 164 17.11 1.14 -20.49
CA LEU A 164 16.88 2.08 -19.40
C LEU A 164 17.28 1.46 -18.05
N VAL A 165 16.77 0.27 -17.73
CA VAL A 165 17.10 -0.45 -16.49
C VAL A 165 18.60 -0.74 -16.41
N LYS A 166 19.25 -1.07 -17.53
CA LYS A 166 20.70 -1.29 -17.56
C LYS A 166 21.48 -0.01 -17.25
N ASN A 167 21.04 1.14 -17.74
CA ASN A 167 21.66 2.43 -17.45
C ASN A 167 21.42 2.86 -15.99
N GLU A 168 20.21 2.66 -15.49
CA GLU A 168 19.88 2.93 -14.08
C GLU A 168 20.66 2.02 -13.14
N SER A 169 20.80 0.74 -13.48
CA SER A 169 21.59 -0.23 -12.72
C SER A 169 23.05 0.20 -12.61
N LYS A 170 23.67 0.64 -13.72
CA LYS A 170 25.04 1.17 -13.70
C LYS A 170 25.19 2.40 -12.81
N LYS A 171 24.24 3.34 -12.87
CA LYS A 171 24.26 4.53 -12.02
C LYS A 171 24.09 4.19 -10.54
N LEU A 172 23.26 3.20 -10.23
CA LEU A 172 23.07 2.72 -8.87
C LEU A 172 24.32 2.00 -8.37
N GLU A 173 24.97 1.21 -9.21
CA GLU A 173 26.23 0.55 -8.91
C GLU A 173 27.34 1.57 -8.61
N GLU A 174 27.52 2.58 -9.46
CA GLU A 174 28.50 3.65 -9.24
C GLU A 174 28.24 4.41 -7.93
N ARG A 175 26.98 4.71 -7.61
CA ARG A 175 26.60 5.36 -6.34
C ARG A 175 26.83 4.45 -5.14
N ALA A 176 26.53 3.15 -5.26
CA ALA A 176 26.74 2.18 -4.20
C ALA A 176 28.23 2.01 -3.90
N LEU A 177 29.07 1.88 -4.93
CA LEU A 177 30.53 1.81 -4.79
C LEU A 177 31.10 3.07 -4.14
N LYS A 178 30.63 4.25 -4.55
CA LYS A 178 31.05 5.51 -3.92
C LYS A 178 30.64 5.58 -2.44
N ALA A 179 29.40 5.20 -2.13
CA ALA A 179 28.90 5.18 -0.76
C ALA A 179 29.64 4.16 0.11
N GLU A 180 30.01 3.00 -0.44
CA GLU A 180 30.82 1.99 0.23
C GLU A 180 32.22 2.53 0.57
N GLU A 181 32.86 3.22 -0.37
CA GLU A 181 34.18 3.81 -0.15
C GLU A 181 34.14 4.91 0.92
N GLU A 182 33.17 5.83 0.85
CA GLU A 182 32.98 6.87 1.87
C GLU A 182 32.68 6.26 3.26
N MET A 183 31.89 5.18 3.31
CA MET A 183 31.60 4.46 4.55
C MET A 183 32.85 3.74 5.10
N ARG A 184 33.68 3.16 4.23
CA ARG A 184 34.93 2.50 4.60
C ARG A 184 35.93 3.51 5.17
N GLU A 185 36.10 4.65 4.51
CA GLU A 185 36.91 5.76 5.01
C GLU A 185 36.39 6.29 6.35
N GLY A 186 35.08 6.53 6.46
CA GLY A 186 34.44 6.97 7.70
C GLY A 186 34.66 5.99 8.85
N ARG A 187 34.52 4.69 8.58
CA ARG A 187 34.81 3.62 9.56
C ARG A 187 36.28 3.66 10.00
N MET A 188 37.23 3.82 9.07
CA MET A 188 38.65 3.89 9.40
C MET A 188 38.98 5.08 10.31
N LYS A 189 38.47 6.28 9.97
CA LYS A 189 38.62 7.48 10.82
C LYS A 189 38.04 7.25 12.21
N LEU A 190 36.89 6.61 12.30
CA LEU A 190 36.25 6.33 13.58
C LEU A 190 37.03 5.30 14.43
N ILE A 191 37.70 4.33 13.81
CA ILE A 191 38.63 3.41 14.49
C ILE A 191 39.88 4.15 14.98
N GLU A 192 40.41 5.08 14.20
CA GLU A 192 41.58 5.88 14.57
C GLU A 192 41.27 6.81 15.76
N GLU A 193 40.21 7.60 15.66
CA GLU A 193 39.73 8.45 16.75
C GLU A 193 39.35 7.63 17.99
N GLY A 194 38.72 6.47 17.77
CA GLY A 194 38.39 5.53 18.83
C GLY A 194 39.61 5.02 19.59
N ARG A 195 40.72 4.74 18.89
CA ARG A 195 42.01 4.40 19.50
C ARG A 195 42.62 5.59 20.25
N GLY A 196 42.49 6.81 19.71
CA GLY A 196 42.87 8.05 20.38
C GLY A 196 42.16 8.21 21.72
N ILE A 197 40.82 8.13 21.71
CA ILE A 197 39.97 8.21 22.91
C ILE A 197 40.33 7.13 23.94
N ARG A 198 40.61 5.89 23.50
CA ARG A 198 41.03 4.81 24.40
C ARG A 198 42.35 5.14 25.12
N ASN A 199 43.31 5.71 24.40
CA ASN A 199 44.59 6.11 24.97
C ASN A 199 44.40 7.26 25.98
N GLU A 200 43.64 8.29 25.60
CA GLU A 200 43.31 9.41 26.49
C GLU A 200 42.56 8.94 27.74
N LEU A 201 41.58 8.04 27.60
CA LEU A 201 40.87 7.43 28.73
C LEU A 201 41.84 6.71 29.68
N ARG A 202 42.87 6.03 29.15
CA ARG A 202 43.91 5.40 29.96
C ARG A 202 44.75 6.44 30.70
N TYR A 203 45.10 7.57 30.07
CA TYR A 203 45.81 8.67 30.71
C TYR A 203 44.97 9.34 31.80
N VAL A 204 43.71 9.67 31.50
CA VAL A 204 42.75 10.23 32.46
C VAL A 204 42.56 9.28 33.65
N ASN A 205 42.47 7.97 33.43
CA ASN A 205 42.36 6.99 34.50
C ASN A 205 43.63 6.93 35.39
N LYS A 206 44.82 7.19 34.83
CA LYS A 206 46.05 7.33 35.63
C LYS A 206 46.05 8.64 36.43
N ILE A 207 45.57 9.73 35.85
CA ILE A 207 45.44 11.03 36.54
C ILE A 207 44.42 10.93 37.67
N GLU A 208 43.28 10.28 37.44
CA GLU A 208 42.25 10.05 38.46
C GLU A 208 42.83 9.28 39.65
N LYS A 209 43.60 8.22 39.41
CA LYS A 209 44.28 7.47 40.47
C LYS A 209 45.22 8.37 41.27
N LYS A 210 46.15 9.07 40.60
CA LYS A 210 47.09 9.98 41.28
C LYS A 210 46.38 11.10 42.05
N ALA A 211 45.29 11.63 41.50
CA ALA A 211 44.52 12.69 42.14
C ALA A 211 43.72 12.17 43.34
N ALA A 212 43.23 10.92 43.27
CA ALA A 212 42.62 10.23 44.41
C ALA A 212 43.66 9.94 45.50
N ASP A 213 44.82 9.39 45.13
CA ASP A 213 45.92 9.13 46.05
C ASP A 213 46.37 10.44 46.74
N LEU A 214 46.51 11.54 45.99
CA LEU A 214 46.85 12.86 46.52
C LEU A 214 45.76 13.38 47.47
N LYS A 215 44.49 13.20 47.12
CA LYS A 215 43.36 13.57 47.98
C LYS A 215 43.43 12.84 49.31
N ASP A 216 43.78 11.56 49.29
CA ASP A 216 43.89 10.73 50.49
C ASP A 216 45.05 11.20 51.37
N VAL A 217 46.23 11.46 50.79
CA VAL A 217 47.38 12.03 51.51
C VAL A 217 47.03 13.38 52.16
N ILE A 218 46.36 14.30 51.45
CA ILE A 218 45.98 15.61 52.01
C ILE A 218 44.91 15.48 53.12
N ASN A 219 44.09 14.43 53.08
CA ASN A 219 43.14 14.16 54.16
C ASN A 219 43.81 13.74 55.47
N GLU A 220 45.04 13.20 55.42
CA GLU A 220 45.82 12.84 56.60
C GLU A 220 46.53 14.04 57.25
N LEU A 221 46.73 15.14 56.52
CA LEU A 221 47.40 16.34 57.06
C LEU A 221 46.51 17.13 58.06
N PRO A 222 47.12 17.89 59.00
CA PRO A 222 46.38 18.77 59.92
C PRO A 222 45.55 19.85 59.20
N ILE A 223 44.41 20.20 59.77
CA ILE A 223 43.35 21.01 59.14
C ILE A 223 43.81 22.43 58.73
N GLY A 224 44.77 23.02 59.46
CA GLY A 224 45.17 24.42 59.32
C GLY A 224 45.65 24.81 57.92
N GLU A 225 46.73 24.20 57.45
CA GLU A 225 47.36 24.53 56.16
C GLU A 225 46.77 23.72 54.98
N ALA A 226 46.20 22.54 55.25
CA ALA A 226 45.72 21.63 54.22
C ALA A 226 44.32 21.95 53.68
N SER A 227 43.51 22.74 54.40
CA SER A 227 42.10 23.01 54.06
C SER A 227 41.91 23.57 52.64
N ARG A 228 42.78 24.51 52.23
CA ARG A 228 42.76 25.10 50.88
C ARG A 228 43.13 24.08 49.80
N TYR A 229 44.15 23.26 50.05
CA TYR A 229 44.55 22.20 49.11
C TYR A 229 43.49 21.10 49.00
N ARG A 230 42.73 20.81 50.06
CA ARG A 230 41.61 19.86 50.02
C ARG A 230 40.52 20.30 49.06
N SER A 231 40.14 21.58 49.06
CA SER A 231 39.08 22.08 48.18
C SER A 231 39.55 22.10 46.72
N GLU A 232 40.79 22.52 46.47
CA GLU A 232 41.40 22.53 45.13
C GLU A 232 41.51 21.10 44.56
N VAL A 233 42.07 20.14 45.31
CA VAL A 233 42.20 18.74 44.87
C VAL A 233 40.84 18.07 44.73
N SER A 234 39.88 18.32 45.62
CA SER A 234 38.52 17.80 45.48
C SER A 234 37.85 18.31 44.19
N THR A 235 38.06 19.58 43.85
CA THR A 235 37.54 20.17 42.62
C THR A 235 38.18 19.51 41.39
N LEU A 236 39.51 19.36 41.37
CA LEU A 236 40.23 18.67 40.30
C LEU A 236 39.78 17.22 40.11
N VAL A 237 39.66 16.45 41.20
CA VAL A 237 39.15 15.06 41.16
C VAL A 237 37.74 15.03 40.58
N SER A 238 36.88 15.97 40.97
CA SER A 238 35.51 16.03 40.44
C SER A 238 35.48 16.36 38.94
N GLN A 239 36.38 17.22 38.47
CA GLN A 239 36.50 17.58 37.05
C GLN A 239 37.01 16.38 36.23
N VAL A 240 38.09 15.74 36.68
CA VAL A 240 38.65 14.54 36.01
C VAL A 240 37.61 13.43 35.91
N LYS A 241 36.80 13.21 36.95
CA LYS A 241 35.69 12.23 36.92
C LYS A 241 34.61 12.60 35.88
N LYS A 242 34.27 13.88 35.75
CA LYS A 242 33.30 14.35 34.73
C LYS A 242 33.85 14.14 33.33
N GLU A 243 35.11 14.51 33.08
CA GLU A 243 35.78 14.33 31.79
C GLU A 243 35.90 12.85 31.43
N LYS A 244 36.30 11.98 32.37
CA LYS A 244 36.32 10.53 32.19
C LYS A 244 34.96 9.99 31.77
N LYS A 245 33.87 10.43 32.43
CA LYS A 245 32.52 9.98 32.11
C LYS A 245 32.11 10.41 30.70
N ALA A 246 32.46 11.62 30.28
CA ALA A 246 32.22 12.10 28.92
C ALA A 246 32.99 11.27 27.88
N LEU A 247 34.29 11.04 28.10
CA LEU A 247 35.14 10.24 27.21
C LEU A 247 34.68 8.78 27.13
N SER A 248 34.37 8.17 28.27
CA SER A 248 33.84 6.80 28.34
C SER A 248 32.49 6.67 27.64
N GLY A 249 31.64 7.70 27.73
CA GLY A 249 30.37 7.75 27.02
C GLY A 249 30.57 7.84 25.50
N ALA A 250 31.49 8.68 25.04
CA ALA A 250 31.86 8.77 23.63
C ALA A 250 32.44 7.45 23.11
N PHE A 251 33.38 6.85 23.83
CA PHE A 251 33.98 5.56 23.50
C PHE A 251 32.94 4.43 23.42
N SER A 252 32.01 4.37 24.38
CA SER A 252 30.93 3.38 24.38
C SER A 252 30.00 3.55 23.18
N LYS A 253 29.70 4.78 22.75
CA LYS A 253 28.93 5.02 21.52
C LYS A 253 29.63 4.41 20.30
N ILE A 254 30.95 4.58 20.18
CA ILE A 254 31.71 4.02 19.05
C ILE A 254 31.65 2.48 19.04
N ILE A 255 31.79 1.84 20.21
CA ILE A 255 31.67 0.39 20.34
C ILE A 255 30.25 -0.10 19.99
N ASN A 256 29.22 0.62 20.42
CA ASN A 256 27.82 0.26 20.15
C ASN A 256 27.47 0.29 18.66
N TYR A 257 28.21 1.04 17.84
CA TYR A 257 28.09 0.98 16.37
C TYR A 257 28.72 -0.28 15.75
N GLY A 258 29.17 -1.25 16.56
CA GLY A 258 29.72 -2.53 16.09
C GLY A 258 31.12 -2.40 15.47
N ILE A 259 31.85 -1.34 15.80
CA ILE A 259 33.17 -1.07 15.24
C ILE A 259 34.22 -1.82 16.06
N PRO A 260 35.00 -2.75 15.46
CA PRO A 260 36.08 -3.43 16.15
C PRO A 260 37.20 -2.42 16.45
N MET A 261 37.65 -2.41 17.70
CA MET A 261 38.59 -1.40 18.24
C MET A 261 39.76 -2.06 18.94
#